data_AF-A0A0L6TXB2-F1
#
_entry.id   AF-A0A0L6TXB2-F1
#
_cell.length_a   1.000
_cell.length_b   1.000
_cell.length_c   1.000
_cell.angle_alpha   90.00
_cell.angle_beta   90.00
_cell.angle_gamma   90.00
#
_symmetry.space_group_name_H-M   'P 1'
#
loop_
_entity.id
_entity.type
_entity.pdbx_description
1 polymer ?
#
loop_
_entity_poly.entity_id
_entity_poly.type
_entity_poly.pdbx_seq_one_letter_code
_entity_poly.pdbx_strand_id
1 'polypeptide(L)' 'MLEIKNDPAVTDGNLITATGIAPLEFTVEVLKALGVFSPEILEAWYQLYKTHKLEYFYALMRSTE' A
#
# COMPACT_ATOMS: atom_id res chain seq x y z
N MET A 1 -20.77 13.42 -13.77
CA MET A 1 -19.43 14.01 -13.88
C MET A 1 -18.46 12.93 -13.42
N LEU A 2 -17.56 12.45 -14.28
CA LEU A 2 -16.55 11.46 -13.88
C LEU A 2 -15.53 12.17 -12.98
N GLU A 3 -15.36 11.73 -11.74
CA GLU A 3 -14.27 12.19 -10.88
C GLU A 3 -12.95 11.63 -11.43
N ILE A 4 -12.07 12.51 -11.91
CA ILE A 4 -10.70 12.13 -12.25
C ILE A 4 -9.90 12.15 -10.95
N LYS A 5 -9.56 10.97 -10.44
CA LYS A 5 -8.68 10.79 -9.28
C LYS A 5 -7.22 10.87 -9.74
N ASN A 6 -6.46 11.80 -9.20
CA ASN A 6 -5.01 11.95 -9.47
C ASN A 6 -4.15 11.13 -8.49
N ASP A 7 -4.66 9.97 -8.06
CA ASP A 7 -3.92 9.08 -7.17
C ASP A 7 -2.89 8.27 -7.98
N PRO A 8 -1.70 8.00 -7.43
CA PRO A 8 -0.65 7.24 -8.13
C PRO A 8 -1.04 5.78 -8.42
N ALA A 9 -1.97 5.22 -7.64
CA ALA A 9 -2.62 3.93 -7.83
C ALA A 9 -4.09 4.00 -7.41
N VAL A 10 -4.98 3.30 -8.11
CA VAL A 10 -6.43 3.30 -7.89
C VAL A 10 -6.97 1.87 -7.99
N THR A 11 -7.84 1.50 -7.05
CA THR A 11 -8.67 0.29 -7.10
C THR A 11 -10.11 0.66 -7.41
N ASP A 12 -10.69 0.04 -8.44
CA ASP A 12 -12.11 0.09 -8.77
C ASP A 12 -12.65 -1.33 -8.90
N GLY A 13 -13.43 -1.78 -7.91
CA GLY A 13 -13.89 -3.16 -7.80
C GLY A 13 -12.73 -4.15 -7.74
N ASN A 14 -12.56 -4.97 -8.78
CA ASN A 14 -11.48 -5.94 -8.93
C ASN A 14 -10.39 -5.49 -9.92
N LEU A 15 -10.45 -4.26 -10.41
CA LEU A 15 -9.45 -3.67 -11.30
C LEU A 15 -8.55 -2.72 -10.52
N ILE A 16 -7.24 -2.98 -10.56
CA ILE A 16 -6.23 -2.12 -9.94
C ILE A 16 -5.37 -1.55 -11.06
N THR A 17 -5.23 -0.22 -11.09
CA THR A 17 -4.38 0.49 -12.04
C THR A 17 -3.45 1.44 -11.31
N ALA A 18 -2.29 1.73 -11.90
CA ALA A 18 -1.32 2.67 -11.36
C ALA A 18 -0.50 3.30 -12.49
N THR A 19 0.14 4.43 -12.18
CA THR A 19 1.17 4.97 -13.08
C THR A 19 2.39 4.04 -13.08
N GLY A 20 3.12 3.98 -14.19
CA GLY A 20 4.30 3.10 -14.33
C GLY A 20 5.45 3.41 -13.37
N ILE A 21 5.41 4.55 -12.67
CA ILE A 21 6.43 4.99 -11.70
C ILE A 21 5.95 4.89 -10.24
N ALA A 22 4.79 4.31 -9.98
CA ALA A 22 4.22 4.14 -8.63
C ALA A 22 4.15 2.67 -8.18
N PRO A 23 5.26 1.90 -8.23
CA PRO A 23 5.23 0.48 -7.88
C PRO A 23 4.87 0.24 -6.41
N LEU A 24 5.23 1.16 -5.51
CA LEU A 24 4.95 1.03 -4.08
C LEU A 24 3.45 1.18 -3.80
N GLU A 25 2.83 2.25 -4.30
CA GLU A 25 1.39 2.48 -4.15
C GLU A 25 0.57 1.41 -4.87
N PHE A 26 1.01 0.93 -6.04
CA PHE A 26 0.39 -0.22 -6.70
C PHE A 26 0.41 -1.48 -5.83
N THR A 27 1.55 -1.78 -5.19
CA THR A 27 1.68 -2.95 -4.31
C THR A 27 0.76 -2.84 -3.11
N VAL A 28 0.61 -1.64 -2.53
CA VAL A 28 -0.35 -1.40 -1.43
C VAL A 28 -1.77 -1.77 -1.85
N GLU A 29 -2.23 -1.29 -3.01
CA GLU A 29 -3.58 -1.59 -3.50
C GLU A 29 -3.79 -3.09 -3.77
N VAL A 30 -2.79 -3.77 -4.34
CA VAL A 30 -2.83 -5.24 -4.56
C VAL A 30 -2.91 -6.00 -3.23
N LEU A 31 -2.07 -5.65 -2.25
CA LEU A 31 -2.08 -6.31 -0.93
C LEU A 31 -3.39 -6.07 -0.17
N LYS A 32 -3.98 -4.87 -0.28
CA LYS A 32 -5.32 -4.59 0.26
C LYS A 32 -6.38 -5.49 -0.37
N ALA A 33 -6.41 -5.58 -1.70
CA ALA A 33 -7.40 -6.36 -2.43
C ALA A 33 -7.30 -7.86 -2.13
N LEU A 34 -6.08 -8.37 -1.92
CA LEU A 34 -5.85 -9.76 -1.53
C LEU A 34 -6.21 -10.04 -0.06
N GLY A 35 -6.27 -9.01 0.80
CA GLY A 35 -6.61 -9.17 2.21
C GLY A 35 -5.59 -10.01 3.00
N VAL A 36 -4.37 -10.13 2.50
CA VAL A 36 -3.32 -10.99 3.09
C VAL A 36 -2.62 -10.37 4.29
N PHE A 37 -2.70 -9.05 4.43
CA PHE A 37 -2.19 -8.29 5.58
C PHE A 37 -3.33 -7.61 6.32
N SER A 38 -3.19 -7.52 7.65
CA SER A 38 -4.01 -6.61 8.44
C SER A 38 -3.72 -5.16 8.03
N PRO A 39 -4.65 -4.21 8.25
CA PRO A 39 -4.40 -2.80 7.96
C PRO A 39 -3.14 -2.25 8.65
N GLU A 40 -2.83 -2.72 9.85
CA GLU A 40 -1.65 -2.31 10.62
C GLU A 40 -0.34 -2.81 10.00
N ILE A 41 -0.27 -4.09 9.61
CA ILE A 41 0.90 -4.68 8.93
C ILE A 41 1.15 -3.94 7.61
N LEU A 42 0.08 -3.68 6.85
CA LEU A 42 0.21 -3.03 5.56
C LEU A 42 0.70 -1.58 5.68
N GLU A 43 0.21 -0.83 6.67
CA GLU A 43 0.67 0.54 6.92
C GLU A 43 2.15 0.55 7.34
N ALA A 44 2.55 -0.33 8.26
CA ALA A 44 3.94 -0.43 8.69
C ALA A 44 4.87 -0.81 7.51
N TRP A 45 4.44 -1.77 6.68
CA TRP A 45 5.15 -2.15 5.45
C TRP A 45 5.28 -0.96 4.50
N TYR A 46 4.18 -0.25 4.21
CA TYR A 46 4.19 0.90 3.31
C TYR A 46 5.14 2.00 3.81
N GLN A 47 5.06 2.36 5.10
CA GLN A 47 5.92 3.38 5.69
C GLN A 47 7.40 2.99 5.69
N LEU A 48 7.71 1.72 5.93
CA LEU A 48 9.09 1.21 5.84
C LEU A 48 9.67 1.42 4.45
N TYR A 49 8.95 1.02 3.40
CA TYR A 49 9.44 1.14 2.02
C TYR A 49 9.34 2.56 1.46
N LYS A 50 8.47 3.41 2.00
CA LYS A 50 8.36 4.82 1.60
C LYS A 50 9.47 5.70 2.20
N THR A 51 9.80 5.46 3.46
CA THR A 51 10.65 6.38 4.25
C THR A 51 12.02 5.82 4.59
N HIS A 52 12.20 4.51 4.52
CA HIS A 52 13.41 3.79 4.93
C HIS A 52 13.81 4.02 6.40
N LYS A 53 12.87 4.44 7.25
CA LYS A 53 13.16 4.65 8.68
C LYS A 53 13.06 3.35 9.45
N LEU A 54 14.04 3.13 10.33
CA LEU A 54 14.14 1.95 11.17
C LEU A 54 12.94 1.77 12.12
N GLU A 55 12.28 2.87 12.53
CA GLU A 55 11.07 2.82 13.36
C GLU A 55 9.94 1.99 12.73
N TYR A 56 9.77 2.04 11.41
CA TYR A 56 8.75 1.27 10.71
C TYR A 56 9.12 -0.19 10.49
N PHE A 57 10.42 -0.50 10.46
CA PHE A 57 10.86 -1.90 10.53
C PHE A 57 10.43 -2.53 11.85
N TYR A 58 10.66 -1.85 12.97
CA TYR A 58 10.22 -2.35 14.27
C TYR A 58 8.69 -2.40 14.40
N ALA A 59 7.98 -1.43 13.84
CA ALA A 59 6.52 -1.46 13.79
C ALA A 59 6.01 -2.69 13.00
N LEU A 60 6.60 -2.96 11.84
CA LEU A 60 6.24 -4.11 11.00
C LEU A 60 6.45 -5.41 11.76
N MET A 61 7.62 -5.61 12.38
CA MET A 61 7.92 -6.84 13.12
C MET A 61 6.96 -7.07 14.29
N ARG A 62 6.60 -6.02 15.05
CA ARG A 62 5.64 -6.15 16.15
C ARG A 62 4.22 -6.44 15.68
N SER A 63 3.83 -5.92 14.52
CA SER A 63 2.49 -6.14 13.95
C SER A 63 2.27 -7.55 13.41
N THR A 64 3.35 -8.34 13.26
CA THR A 64 3.31 -9.73 12.76
C THR A 64 3.33 -10.80 13.86
N GLU A 65 3.48 -10.39 15.11
CA GLU A 65 3.42 -11.26 16.30
C GLU A 65 1.96 -11.49 16.75
#